data_AF-X6MI35-F1
#
_entry.id   AF-X6MI35-F1
#
_cell.length_a   1.000
_cell.length_b   1.000
_cell.length_c   1.000
_cell.angle_alpha   90.00
_cell.angle_beta   90.00
_cell.angle_gamma   90.00
#
_symmetry.space_group_name_H-M   'P 1'
#
loop_
_entity.id
_entity.type
_entity.pdbx_description
1 polymer ?
#
loop_
_entity_poly.entity_id
_entity_poly.type
_entity_poly.pdbx_seq_one_letter_code
_entity_poly.pdbx_strand_id
1 'polypeptide(L)'
;MAQSLMYIGFCSACGAEAYFVGGSSLEWKGDKGRYETCVHKMIQGRKTEPNKGFPSENEAKYRKCLTYLQQKSEGYLKDFEARKSKLQYDLKEEIEKQFYTLETLLEERKVKLLKLANDKIEERTGAINETAQVLNQFWEKCDSAINEILGLIQT
;
A
#
# COMPACT_ATOMS: atom_id res chain seq x y z
N MET A 1 -42.89 -11.09 -24.79
CA MET A 1 -41.98 -10.08 -24.22
C MET A 1 -42.53 -9.70 -22.85
N ALA A 2 -41.81 -10.00 -21.76
CA ALA A 2 -42.27 -9.65 -20.42
C ALA A 2 -42.22 -8.12 -20.26
N GLN A 3 -43.34 -7.48 -19.93
CA GLN A 3 -43.37 -6.06 -19.60
C GLN A 3 -42.46 -5.84 -18.36
N SER A 4 -41.39 -5.06 -18.55
CA SER A 4 -40.48 -4.70 -17.46
C SER A 4 -41.17 -3.65 -16.59
N LEU A 5 -41.70 -4.11 -15.45
CA LEU A 5 -42.36 -3.29 -14.44
C LEU A 5 -41.35 -2.31 -13.82
N MET A 6 -41.65 -1.01 -13.83
CA MET A 6 -40.75 0.04 -13.34
C MET A 6 -41.14 0.50 -11.94
N TYR A 7 -40.29 0.30 -10.93
CA TYR A 7 -40.57 0.71 -9.54
C TYR A 7 -40.75 2.23 -9.41
N ILE A 8 -41.81 2.66 -8.71
CA ILE A 8 -42.14 4.06 -8.46
C ILE A 8 -42.07 4.42 -6.97
N GLY A 9 -42.33 3.47 -6.07
CA GLY A 9 -42.34 3.74 -4.64
C GLY A 9 -42.98 2.61 -3.85
N PHE A 10 -43.36 2.89 -2.60
CA PHE A 10 -44.06 1.92 -1.76
C PHE A 10 -45.19 2.58 -0.96
N CYS A 11 -46.17 1.77 -0.54
CA CYS A 11 -47.27 2.17 0.32
C CYS A 11 -46.78 2.14 1.76
N SER A 12 -46.87 3.26 2.47
CA SER A 12 -46.44 3.31 3.87
C SER A 12 -47.32 2.55 4.84
N ALA A 13 -48.56 2.24 4.45
CA ALA A 13 -49.51 1.52 5.30
C ALA A 13 -49.28 0.00 5.26
N CYS A 14 -48.99 -0.56 4.09
CA CYS A 14 -48.84 -2.01 3.91
C CYS A 14 -47.45 -2.46 3.45
N GLY A 15 -46.54 -1.53 3.14
CA GLY A 15 -45.20 -1.84 2.62
C GLY A 15 -45.16 -2.27 1.16
N ALA A 16 -46.31 -2.39 0.48
CA ALA A 16 -46.36 -2.85 -0.91
C ALA A 16 -45.66 -1.88 -1.86
N GLU A 17 -44.92 -2.42 -2.81
CA GLU A 17 -44.18 -1.69 -3.83
C GLU A 17 -45.09 -1.38 -5.03
N ALA A 18 -45.04 -0.15 -5.53
CA ALA A 18 -45.77 0.29 -6.71
C ALA A 18 -44.85 0.26 -7.94
N TYR A 19 -45.38 -0.28 -9.03
CA TYR A 19 -44.72 -0.37 -10.32
C TYR A 19 -45.56 0.29 -11.41
N PHE A 20 -44.91 1.04 -12.30
CA PHE A 20 -45.54 1.63 -13.47
C PHE A 20 -45.79 0.56 -14.52
N VAL A 21 -47.02 0.52 -15.05
CA VAL A 21 -47.44 -0.42 -16.10
C VAL A 21 -47.90 0.26 -17.40
N GLY A 22 -47.85 1.60 -17.46
CA GLY A 22 -48.27 2.39 -18.62
C GLY A 22 -49.51 3.24 -18.35
N GLY A 23 -49.60 4.40 -19.01
CA GLY A 23 -50.72 5.35 -18.85
C GLY A 23 -50.82 5.93 -17.43
N SER A 24 -51.99 5.82 -16.80
CA SER A 24 -52.24 6.23 -15.41
C SER A 24 -52.36 5.05 -14.45
N SER A 25 -51.87 3.88 -14.85
CA SER A 25 -52.04 2.62 -14.13
C SER A 25 -50.79 2.21 -13.35
N LEU A 26 -51.02 1.66 -12.16
CA LEU A 26 -49.99 1.06 -11.31
C LEU A 26 -50.29 -0.41 -11.06
N GLU A 27 -49.22 -1.19 -10.90
CA GLU A 27 -49.26 -2.51 -10.31
C GLU A 27 -48.64 -2.47 -8.92
N TRP A 28 -49.37 -2.97 -7.92
CA TRP A 28 -48.89 -3.08 -6.55
C TRP A 28 -48.43 -4.52 -6.28
N LYS A 29 -47.23 -4.67 -5.69
CA LYS A 29 -46.66 -5.96 -5.30
C LYS A 29 -46.26 -5.93 -3.83
N GLY A 30 -46.65 -6.94 -3.07
CA GLY A 30 -46.29 -7.04 -1.66
C GLY A 30 -46.85 -8.31 -1.02
N ASP A 31 -46.73 -8.41 0.31
CA ASP A 31 -47.17 -9.58 1.07
C ASP A 31 -48.68 -9.81 0.95
N LYS A 32 -49.05 -10.93 0.31
CA LYS A 32 -50.45 -11.34 0.07
C LYS A 32 -51.24 -11.36 1.38
N GLY A 33 -52.36 -10.64 1.38
CA GLY A 33 -53.23 -10.43 2.55
C GLY A 33 -53.29 -8.97 3.03
N ARG A 34 -52.15 -8.29 3.18
CA ARG A 34 -52.13 -6.88 3.66
C ARG A 34 -52.27 -5.85 2.55
N TYR A 35 -51.70 -6.11 1.37
CA TYR A 35 -51.78 -5.13 0.28
C TYR A 35 -53.13 -5.20 -0.46
N GLU A 36 -53.72 -6.38 -0.66
CA GLU A 36 -55.00 -6.57 -1.39
C GLU A 36 -56.19 -5.86 -0.75
N THR A 37 -56.16 -5.68 0.57
CA THR A 37 -57.19 -4.97 1.35
C THR A 37 -56.81 -3.52 1.65
N CYS A 38 -55.62 -3.08 1.24
CA CYS A 38 -55.13 -1.74 1.50
C CYS A 38 -55.68 -0.74 0.47
N VAL A 39 -56.23 0.38 0.96
CA VAL A 39 -56.42 1.57 0.12
C VAL A 39 -55.05 2.21 -0.06
N HIS A 40 -54.31 1.72 -1.04
CA HIS A 40 -52.94 2.14 -1.29
C HIS A 40 -52.87 3.66 -1.46
N LYS A 41 -52.14 4.32 -0.55
CA LYS A 41 -51.74 5.71 -0.69
C LYS A 41 -50.24 5.72 -0.95
N MET A 42 -49.84 6.23 -2.10
CA MET A 42 -48.41 6.49 -2.33
C MET A 42 -47.96 7.57 -1.35
N ILE A 43 -46.84 7.33 -0.66
CA ILE A 43 -46.04 8.46 -0.20
C ILE A 43 -45.39 9.04 -1.46
N GLN A 44 -45.98 10.13 -1.97
CA GLN A 44 -45.25 11.04 -2.86
C GLN A 44 -43.96 11.47 -2.19
N GLY A 45 -42.91 11.67 -3.00
CA GLY A 45 -41.63 12.20 -2.54
C GLY A 45 -41.81 13.37 -1.57
N ARG A 46 -40.86 13.49 -0.63
CA ARG A 46 -40.76 14.49 0.47
C ARG A 46 -41.73 15.68 0.31
N LYS A 47 -42.52 15.94 1.36
CA LYS A 47 -43.62 16.92 1.58
C LYS A 47 -43.53 18.35 0.96
N THR A 48 -42.50 18.71 0.20
CA THR A 48 -42.28 20.04 -0.38
C THR A 48 -42.70 20.19 -1.84
N GLU A 49 -43.21 19.16 -2.52
CA GLU A 49 -43.67 19.29 -3.91
C GLU A 49 -45.19 19.06 -4.04
N PRO A 50 -45.94 19.96 -4.70
CA PRO A 50 -47.38 19.82 -4.88
C PRO A 50 -47.67 18.57 -5.72
N ASN A 51 -48.77 17.88 -5.38
CA ASN A 51 -49.34 16.70 -6.03
C ASN A 51 -49.11 16.66 -7.57
N LYS A 52 -47.92 16.23 -8.00
CA LYS A 52 -47.64 15.91 -9.39
C LYS A 52 -48.06 14.45 -9.56
N GLY A 53 -48.82 14.18 -10.62
CA GLY A 53 -49.23 12.82 -10.97
C GLY A 53 -48.04 11.85 -11.03
N PHE A 54 -48.33 10.56 -11.18
CA PHE A 54 -47.28 9.54 -11.34
C PHE A 54 -46.21 10.02 -12.34
N PRO A 55 -44.92 9.76 -12.08
CA PRO A 55 -43.86 10.11 -13.02
C PRO A 55 -44.23 9.52 -14.38
N SER A 56 -44.08 10.33 -15.44
CA SER A 56 -44.31 9.85 -16.80
C SER A 56 -43.39 8.66 -17.09
N GLU A 57 -43.74 7.81 -18.05
CA GLU A 57 -42.89 6.69 -18.47
C GLU A 57 -41.44 7.12 -18.77
N ASN A 58 -41.28 8.30 -19.38
CA ASN A 58 -39.98 8.89 -19.69
C ASN A 58 -39.20 9.28 -18.44
N GLU A 59 -39.88 9.84 -17.43
CA GLU A 59 -39.26 10.18 -16.15
C GLU A 59 -38.84 8.93 -15.36
N ALA A 60 -39.68 7.88 -15.38
CA ALA A 60 -39.35 6.60 -14.76
C ALA A 60 -38.13 5.92 -15.43
N LYS A 61 -38.08 5.90 -16.77
CA LYS A 61 -36.91 5.41 -17.52
C LYS A 61 -35.65 6.22 -17.18
N TYR A 62 -35.77 7.54 -17.15
CA TYR A 62 -34.66 8.43 -16.80
C TYR A 62 -34.11 8.13 -15.39
N ARG A 63 -34.99 8.00 -14.38
CA ARG A 63 -34.58 7.66 -13.01
C ARG A 63 -33.90 6.28 -12.94
N LYS A 64 -34.40 5.27 -13.66
CA LYS A 64 -33.76 3.94 -13.74
C LYS A 64 -32.35 4.01 -14.34
N CYS A 65 -32.17 4.80 -15.39
CA CYS A 65 -30.85 5.05 -15.99
C CYS A 65 -29.90 5.72 -14.99
N LEU A 66 -30.36 6.73 -14.25
CA LEU A 66 -29.55 7.38 -13.21
C LEU A 66 -29.13 6.39 -12.12
N THR A 67 -30.05 5.57 -11.60
CA THR A 67 -29.72 4.56 -10.59
C THR A 67 -28.71 3.55 -11.10
N TYR A 68 -28.86 3.08 -12.34
CA TYR A 68 -27.90 2.17 -12.97
C TYR A 68 -26.51 2.80 -13.10
N LEU A 69 -26.44 4.06 -13.56
CA LEU A 69 -25.18 4.78 -13.68
C LEU A 69 -24.54 5.01 -12.31
N GLN A 70 -25.33 5.34 -11.28
CA GLN A 70 -24.85 5.49 -9.92
C GLN A 70 -24.25 4.17 -9.40
N GLN A 71 -24.97 3.06 -9.49
CA GLN A 71 -24.46 1.74 -9.06
C GLN A 71 -23.17 1.36 -9.80
N LYS A 72 -23.11 1.64 -11.11
CA LYS A 72 -21.91 1.40 -11.92
C LYS A 72 -20.73 2.26 -11.47
N SER A 73 -20.98 3.54 -11.15
CA SER A 73 -19.96 4.45 -10.63
C SER A 73 -19.43 4.03 -9.25
N GLU A 74 -20.32 3.58 -8.35
CA GLU A 74 -19.95 3.03 -7.05
C GLU A 74 -19.10 1.75 -7.19
N GLY A 75 -19.39 0.91 -8.19
CA GLY A 75 -18.56 -0.23 -8.56
C GLY A 75 -17.15 0.18 -8.96
N TYR A 76 -17.01 1.17 -9.84
CA TYR A 76 -15.69 1.69 -10.23
C TYR A 76 -14.91 2.29 -9.06
N LEU A 77 -15.58 3.01 -8.15
CA LEU A 77 -14.93 3.57 -6.97
C LEU A 77 -14.35 2.45 -6.08
N LYS A 78 -15.11 1.40 -5.81
CA LYS A 78 -14.64 0.23 -5.06
C LYS A 78 -13.44 -0.45 -5.73
N ASP A 79 -13.50 -0.60 -7.06
CA ASP A 79 -12.38 -1.18 -7.81
C ASP A 79 -11.12 -0.31 -7.74
N PHE A 80 -11.26 1.01 -7.83
CA PHE A 80 -10.13 1.94 -7.70
C PHE A 80 -9.56 1.95 -6.28
N GLU A 81 -10.40 1.91 -5.25
CA GLU A 81 -9.95 1.79 -3.86
C GLU A 81 -9.18 0.48 -3.62
N ALA A 82 -9.67 -0.65 -4.13
CA ALA A 82 -8.98 -1.92 -4.04
C ALA A 82 -7.63 -1.90 -4.77
N ARG A 83 -7.57 -1.34 -5.98
CA ARG A 83 -6.33 -1.20 -6.75
C ARG A 83 -5.33 -0.29 -6.05
N LYS A 84 -5.79 0.83 -5.48
CA LYS A 84 -4.95 1.75 -4.70
C LYS A 84 -4.31 1.02 -3.51
N SER A 85 -5.12 0.30 -2.73
CA SER A 85 -4.62 -0.46 -1.57
C SER A 85 -3.59 -1.52 -1.99
N LYS A 86 -3.84 -2.23 -3.10
CA LYS A 86 -2.88 -3.20 -3.64
C LYS A 86 -1.57 -2.54 -4.06
N LEU A 87 -1.63 -1.43 -4.81
CA LEU A 87 -0.42 -0.71 -5.22
C LEU A 87 0.40 -0.19 -4.03
N GLN A 88 -0.27 0.26 -2.96
CA GLN A 88 0.41 0.69 -1.74
C GLN A 88 1.12 -0.48 -1.04
N TYR A 89 0.49 -1.66 -1.02
CA TYR A 89 1.10 -2.87 -0.48
C TYR A 89 2.31 -3.32 -1.31
N ASP A 90 2.15 -3.43 -2.63
CA ASP A 90 3.21 -3.87 -3.55
C ASP A 90 4.42 -2.92 -3.48
N LEU A 91 4.17 -1.59 -3.41
CA LEU A 91 5.22 -0.60 -3.25
C LEU A 91 5.96 -0.75 -1.92
N LYS A 92 5.24 -1.03 -0.82
CA LYS A 92 5.86 -1.26 0.48
C LYS A 92 6.78 -2.48 0.44
N GLU A 93 6.32 -3.59 -0.13
CA GLU A 93 7.10 -4.83 -0.26
C GLU A 93 8.37 -4.61 -1.09
N GLU A 94 8.28 -3.84 -2.18
CA GLU A 94 9.43 -3.51 -3.01
C GLU A 94 10.45 -2.63 -2.26
N ILE A 95 9.97 -1.63 -1.51
CA ILE A 95 10.84 -0.79 -0.67
C ILE A 95 11.56 -1.64 0.38
N GLU A 96 10.85 -2.55 1.06
CA GLU A 96 11.45 -3.43 2.07
C GLU A 96 12.54 -4.34 1.47
N LYS A 97 12.32 -4.89 0.27
CA LYS A 97 13.34 -5.68 -0.46
C LYS A 97 14.57 -4.86 -0.81
N GLN A 98 14.38 -3.62 -1.26
CA GLN A 98 15.49 -2.73 -1.58
C GLN A 98 16.30 -2.37 -0.34
N PHE A 99 15.64 -2.08 0.79
CA PHE A 99 16.32 -1.85 2.07
C PHE A 99 17.16 -3.04 2.50
N TYR A 100 16.59 -4.25 2.48
CA TYR A 100 17.32 -5.47 2.82
C TYR A 100 18.56 -5.70 1.92
N THR A 101 18.42 -5.42 0.63
CA THR A 101 19.53 -5.52 -0.34
C THR A 101 20.64 -4.52 0.00
N LEU A 102 20.29 -3.28 0.32
CA LEU A 102 21.25 -2.25 0.69
C LEU A 102 21.96 -2.56 2.01
N GLU A 103 21.23 -3.05 3.02
CA GLU A 103 21.81 -3.50 4.29
C GLU A 103 22.83 -4.61 4.08
N THR A 104 22.51 -5.58 3.22
CA THR A 104 23.42 -6.68 2.87
C THR A 104 24.69 -6.15 2.20
N LEU A 105 24.56 -5.26 1.22
CA LEU A 105 25.70 -4.64 0.53
C LEU A 105 26.57 -3.79 1.48
N LEU A 106 25.94 -3.10 2.44
CA LEU A 106 26.66 -2.32 3.45
C LEU A 106 27.47 -3.22 4.37
N GLU A 107 26.90 -4.32 4.86
CA GLU A 107 27.61 -5.25 5.73
C GLU A 107 28.76 -5.96 4.97
N GLU A 108 28.54 -6.38 3.72
CA GLU A 108 29.61 -6.92 2.87
C GLU A 108 30.76 -5.91 2.68
N ARG A 109 30.43 -4.64 2.43
CA ARG A 109 31.42 -3.58 2.26
C ARG A 109 32.20 -3.33 3.55
N LYS A 110 31.52 -3.33 4.70
CA LYS A 110 32.14 -3.21 6.02
C LYS A 110 33.12 -4.35 6.27
N VAL A 111 32.73 -5.60 6.01
CA VAL A 111 33.62 -6.76 6.15
C VAL A 111 34.87 -6.62 5.27
N LYS A 112 34.70 -6.22 4.00
CA LYS A 112 35.83 -5.99 3.08
C LYS A 112 36.78 -4.90 3.57
N LEU A 113 36.24 -3.79 4.08
CA LEU A 113 37.05 -2.69 4.60
C LEU A 113 37.80 -3.07 5.88
N LEU A 114 37.14 -3.81 6.79
CA LEU A 114 37.79 -4.32 8.00
C LEU A 114 38.93 -5.27 7.66
N LYS A 115 38.72 -6.16 6.70
CA LYS A 115 39.79 -7.04 6.21
C LYS A 115 40.96 -6.24 5.64
N LEU A 116 40.69 -5.29 4.75
CA LEU A 116 41.74 -4.45 4.16
C LEU A 116 42.53 -3.66 5.22
N ALA A 117 41.84 -3.14 6.24
CA ALA A 117 42.48 -2.42 7.34
C ALA A 117 43.40 -3.36 8.15
N ASN A 118 42.93 -4.57 8.45
CA ASN A 118 43.74 -5.56 9.17
C ASN A 118 44.96 -5.99 8.36
N ASP A 119 44.79 -6.30 7.07
CA ASP A 119 45.89 -6.66 6.17
C ASP A 119 46.97 -5.55 6.16
N LYS A 120 46.56 -4.28 6.16
CA LYS A 120 47.47 -3.13 6.23
C LYS A 120 48.16 -2.96 7.59
N ILE A 121 47.48 -3.31 8.68
CA ILE A 121 48.09 -3.31 10.03
C ILE A 121 49.16 -4.40 10.10
N GLU A 122 48.89 -5.59 9.58
CA GLU A 122 49.85 -6.70 9.54
C GLU A 122 51.09 -6.34 8.70
N GLU A 123 50.89 -5.80 7.50
CA GLU A 123 51.98 -5.32 6.63
C GLU A 123 52.87 -4.30 7.35
N ARG A 124 52.25 -3.29 7.99
CA ARG A 124 52.99 -2.25 8.72
C ARG A 124 53.71 -2.80 9.95
N THR A 125 53.09 -3.74 10.66
CA THR A 125 53.71 -4.40 11.82
C THR A 125 54.92 -5.21 11.40
N GLY A 126 54.84 -5.92 10.27
CA GLY A 126 55.98 -6.61 9.67
C GLY A 126 57.14 -5.67 9.37
N ALA A 127 56.88 -4.57 8.66
CA ALA A 127 57.91 -3.58 8.31
C ALA A 127 58.57 -2.92 9.55
N ILE A 128 57.78 -2.65 10.61
CA ILE A 128 58.30 -2.12 11.87
C ILE A 128 59.24 -3.15 12.52
N ASN A 129 58.84 -4.42 12.56
CA ASN A 129 59.66 -5.47 13.15
C ASN A 129 60.97 -5.69 12.40
N GLU A 130 60.95 -5.65 11.06
CA GLU A 130 62.16 -5.70 10.24
C GLU A 130 63.09 -4.53 10.53
N THR A 131 62.54 -3.31 10.63
CA THR A 131 63.31 -2.11 10.97
C THR A 131 63.93 -2.22 12.37
N ALA A 132 63.16 -2.71 13.34
CA ALA A 132 63.66 -2.93 14.70
C ALA A 132 64.80 -3.96 14.76
N GLN A 133 64.71 -5.04 13.96
CA GLN A 133 65.79 -6.02 13.84
C GLN A 133 67.08 -5.39 13.28
N VAL A 134 66.96 -4.58 12.21
CA VAL A 134 68.12 -3.88 11.62
C VAL A 134 68.77 -2.94 12.64
N LEU A 135 67.96 -2.18 13.39
CA LEU A 135 68.45 -1.28 14.44
C LEU A 135 69.15 -2.04 15.58
N ASN A 136 68.59 -3.17 16.02
CA ASN A 136 69.23 -4.00 17.04
C ASN A 136 70.58 -4.55 16.57
N GLN A 137 70.66 -5.07 15.34
CA GLN A 137 71.93 -5.54 14.77
C GLN A 137 72.96 -4.41 14.65
N PHE A 138 72.53 -3.21 14.28
CA PHE A 138 73.40 -2.05 14.22
C PHE A 138 73.91 -1.66 15.62
N TRP A 139 73.02 -1.68 16.62
CA TRP A 139 73.37 -1.41 18.01
C TRP A 139 74.39 -2.42 18.54
N GLU A 140 74.18 -3.72 18.33
CA GLU A 140 75.12 -4.77 18.72
C GLU A 140 76.51 -4.58 18.09
N LYS A 141 76.57 -4.19 16.80
CA LYS A 141 77.84 -3.87 16.13
C LYS A 141 78.53 -2.66 16.75
N CYS A 142 77.78 -1.62 17.08
CA CYS A 142 78.33 -0.43 17.75
C CYS A 142 78.88 -0.78 19.12
N ASP A 143 78.14 -1.56 19.91
CA ASP A 143 78.53 -1.97 21.25
C ASP A 143 79.79 -2.84 21.22
N SER A 144 79.87 -3.78 20.27
CA SER A 144 81.07 -4.58 20.01
C SER A 144 82.28 -3.69 19.68
N ALA A 145 82.12 -2.72 18.77
CA ALA A 145 83.20 -1.82 18.37
C ALA A 145 83.69 -0.93 19.53
N ILE A 146 82.76 -0.45 20.38
CA ILE A 146 83.11 0.32 21.58
C ILE A 146 83.91 -0.55 22.54
N ASN A 147 83.47 -1.79 22.79
CA ASN A 147 84.17 -2.71 23.68
C ASN A 147 85.59 -3.06 23.17
N GLU A 148 85.77 -3.21 21.85
CA GLU A 148 87.10 -3.38 21.23
C GLU A 148 88.01 -2.16 21.49
N ILE A 149 87.50 -0.95 21.27
CA ILE A 149 88.27 0.29 21.52
C ILE A 149 88.65 0.41 23.01
N LEU A 150 87.72 0.15 23.92
CA LEU A 150 87.97 0.20 25.35
C LEU A 150 89.04 -0.80 25.78
N GLY A 151 89.04 -2.01 25.20
CA GLY A 151 90.09 -3.01 25.43
C GLY A 151 91.47 -2.55 24.98
N LEU A 152 91.56 -1.86 23.84
CA LEU A 152 92.82 -1.28 23.34
C LEU A 152 93.36 -0.13 24.20
N ILE A 153 92.50 0.62 24.89
CA ILE A 153 92.91 1.72 25.78
C ILE A 153 93.45 1.21 27.13
N GLN A 154 93.01 0.03 27.57
CA GLN A 154 93.39 -0.56 28.86
C GLN A 154 94.66 -1.43 28.80
N THR A 155 95.27 -1.59 27.62
CA THR A 155 96.55 -2.27 27.40
C THR A 155 97.69 -1.26 27.26
#